data_AF-A0A168PQ25-F1
#
_entry.id   AF-A0A168PQ25-F1
#
_cell.length_a   1.000
_cell.length_b   1.000
_cell.length_c   1.000
_cell.angle_alpha   90.00
_cell.angle_beta   90.00
_cell.angle_gamma   90.00
#
_symmetry.space_group_name_H-M   'P 1'
#
loop_
_entity.id
_entity.type
_entity.pdbx_description
1 polymer ?
#
loop_
_entity_poly.entity_id
_entity_poly.type
_entity_poly.pdbx_seq_one_letter_code
_entity_poly.pdbx_strand_id
1 'polypeptide(L)' 'MGWAVRFHHLDQPSEVVFDEVHFGGFAGQYINGTYYFDVHPPLAKILIALSGQVFGYKGDFDFGTIGK' A
#
# COMPACT_ATOMS: atom_id res chain seq x y z
N MET A 1 19.34 16.63 8.36
CA MET A 1 19.72 15.28 8.84
C MET A 1 18.54 14.31 9.02
N GLY A 2 17.38 14.74 9.53
CA GLY A 2 16.26 13.82 9.81
C GLY A 2 15.72 13.04 8.60
N TRP A 3 15.56 13.70 7.43
CA TRP A 3 15.09 13.04 6.21
C TRP A 3 16.02 11.93 5.70
N ALA A 4 17.33 12.14 5.80
CA ALA A 4 18.32 11.16 5.37
C ALA A 4 18.21 9.84 6.16
N VAL A 5 17.90 9.91 7.45
CA VAL A 5 17.70 8.72 8.31
C VAL A 5 16.35 8.05 8.02
N ARG A 6 15.30 8.84 7.72
CA ARG A 6 13.96 8.31 7.45
C ARG A 6 13.84 7.60 6.09
N PHE A 7 14.61 8.03 5.09
CA PHE A 7 14.65 7.39 3.78
C PHE A 7 15.77 6.35 3.65
N HIS A 8 16.59 6.15 4.68
CA HIS A 8 17.67 5.18 4.64
C HIS A 8 17.11 3.75 4.69
N HIS A 9 17.37 2.95 3.66
CA HIS A 9 16.96 1.55 3.55
C HIS A 9 15.43 1.32 3.64
N LEU A 10 14.63 2.13 2.95
CA LEU A 10 13.17 1.90 2.87
C LEU A 10 12.80 0.65 2.07
N ASP A 11 13.70 0.16 1.24
CA ASP A 11 13.56 -1.04 0.43
C ASP A 11 13.84 -2.34 1.19
N GLN A 12 14.32 -2.26 2.45
CA GLN A 12 14.61 -3.43 3.28
C GLN A 12 13.69 -3.46 4.51
N PRO A 13 13.01 -4.58 4.79
CA PRO A 13 12.98 -5.84 4.01
C PRO A 13 12.15 -5.71 2.72
N SER A 14 12.55 -6.43 1.66
CA SER A 14 11.79 -6.48 0.39
C SER A 14 10.59 -7.43 0.47
N GLU A 15 9.92 -7.46 1.61
CA GLU A 15 8.85 -8.37 1.95
C GLU A 15 7.64 -7.57 2.42
N VAL A 16 6.42 -8.03 2.10
CA VAL A 16 5.20 -7.37 2.57
C VAL A 16 5.11 -7.47 4.10
N VAL A 17 5.11 -6.33 4.78
CA VAL A 17 5.06 -6.24 6.26
C VAL A 17 3.61 -6.06 6.75
N PHE A 18 3.34 -6.39 8.02
CA PHE A 18 2.02 -6.47 8.66
C PHE A 18 0.94 -5.49 8.15
N ASP A 19 1.23 -4.19 8.13
CA ASP A 19 0.24 -3.16 7.76
C ASP A 19 0.15 -2.94 6.24
N GLU A 20 1.20 -3.30 5.49
CA GLU A 20 1.23 -3.21 4.03
C GLU A 20 0.27 -4.22 3.39
N VAL A 21 0.02 -5.36 4.04
CA VAL A 21 -0.98 -6.34 3.58
C VAL A 21 -2.37 -5.71 3.47
N HIS A 22 -2.76 -4.98 4.52
CA HIS A 22 -4.07 -4.35 4.60
C HIS A 22 -4.15 -3.13 3.68
N PHE A 23 -3.21 -2.20 3.80
CA PHE A 23 -3.23 -0.97 3.00
C PHE A 23 -2.96 -1.20 1.51
N GLY A 24 -2.06 -2.13 1.16
CA GLY A 24 -1.82 -2.55 -0.21
C GLY A 24 -3.02 -3.27 -0.82
N GLY A 25 -3.65 -4.16 -0.06
CA GLY A 25 -4.89 -4.82 -0.45
C GLY A 25 -6.02 -3.83 -0.75
N PHE A 26 -6.22 -2.83 0.13
CA PHE A 26 -7.20 -1.77 -0.11
C PHE A 26 -6.83 -0.88 -1.30
N ALA A 27 -5.54 -0.56 -1.49
CA ALA A 27 -5.09 0.21 -2.65
C ALA A 27 -5.38 -0.52 -3.97
N GLY A 28 -5.16 -1.84 -4.02
CA GLY A 28 -5.54 -2.69 -5.15
C GLY A 28 -7.05 -2.71 -5.39
N GLN A 29 -7.86 -2.83 -4.33
CA GLN A 29 -9.32 -2.80 -4.43
C GLN A 29 -9.85 -1.44 -4.92
N TYR A 30 -9.20 -0.33 -4.55
CA TYR A 30 -9.50 1.00 -5.08
C TYR A 30 -9.18 1.15 -6.56
N ILE A 31 -8.01 0.66 -7.00
CA ILE A 31 -7.59 0.73 -8.41
C ILE A 31 -8.49 -0.16 -9.28
N ASN A 32 -8.85 -1.35 -8.78
CA ASN A 32 -9.72 -2.29 -9.48
C ASN A 32 -11.22 -1.94 -9.38
N GLY A 33 -11.59 -0.93 -8.58
CA GLY A 33 -12.98 -0.50 -8.43
C GLY A 33 -13.89 -1.53 -7.74
N THR A 34 -13.33 -2.46 -6.96
CA THR A 34 -14.10 -3.47 -6.23
C THR A 34 -14.66 -2.90 -4.93
N TYR A 35 -15.94 -3.11 -4.68
CA TYR A 35 -16.60 -2.66 -3.46
C TYR A 35 -16.01 -3.36 -2.23
N TYR A 36 -15.59 -2.57 -1.24
CA TYR A 36 -15.11 -3.07 0.04
C TYR A 36 -15.70 -2.22 1.17
N PHE A 37 -15.96 -2.84 2.31
CA PHE A 37 -16.54 -2.17 3.48
C PHE A 37 -15.43 -1.92 4.50
N ASP A 38 -15.20 -0.66 4.84
CA ASP A 38 -14.20 -0.27 5.83
C ASP A 38 -14.79 0.61 6.93
N VAL A 39 -14.36 0.35 8.16
CA VAL A 39 -14.73 1.09 9.36
C VAL A 39 -14.08 2.48 9.40
N HIS A 40 -12.95 2.68 8.70
CA HIS A 40 -12.16 3.90 8.80
C HIS A 40 -12.46 4.91 7.69
N PRO A 41 -12.24 6.23 7.95
CA PRO A 41 -12.35 7.26 6.94
C PRO A 41 -11.47 6.96 5.71
N PRO A 42 -12.00 7.10 4.48
CA PRO A 42 -11.35 6.60 3.25
C PRO A 42 -10.16 7.44 2.77
N LEU A 43 -9.92 8.61 3.36
CA LEU A 43 -8.94 9.59 2.87
C LEU A 43 -7.52 9.01 2.75
N ALA A 44 -7.03 8.37 3.79
CA ALA A 44 -5.68 7.80 3.80
C ALA A 44 -5.52 6.69 2.74
N LYS A 45 -6.54 5.85 2.57
CA LYS A 45 -6.50 4.73 1.61
C LYS A 45 -6.54 5.20 0.17
N ILE A 46 -7.31 6.24 -0.14
CA ILE A 46 -7.33 6.86 -1.47
C ILE A 46 -5.97 7.49 -1.77
N LEU A 47 -5.33 8.14 -0.81
CA LEU A 47 -3.99 8.71 -1.00
C LEU A 47 -2.93 7.62 -1.28
N ILE A 48 -3.03 6.47 -0.61
CA ILE A 48 -2.15 5.31 -0.86
C ILE A 48 -2.45 4.66 -2.22
N ALA A 49 -3.72 4.53 -2.61
CA ALA A 49 -4.11 4.04 -3.93
C ALA A 49 -3.61 4.99 -5.04
N LEU A 50 -3.74 6.30 -4.84
CA LEU A 50 -3.25 7.32 -5.76
C LEU A 50 -1.73 7.31 -5.86
N SER A 51 -1.00 7.17 -4.74
CA SER A 51 0.47 7.06 -4.80
C SER A 51 0.87 5.81 -5.57
N GLY A 52 0.25 4.66 -5.31
CA GLY A 52 0.43 3.45 -6.10
C GLY A 52 0.19 3.69 -7.60
N GLN A 53 -0.93 4.29 -7.96
CA GLN A 53 -1.27 4.57 -9.36
C GLN A 53 -0.24 5.50 -10.04
N VAL A 54 0.25 6.53 -9.33
CA VAL A 54 1.29 7.45 -9.84
C VAL A 54 2.63 6.76 -10.03
N PHE A 55 2.98 5.80 -9.15
CA PHE A 55 4.20 4.98 -9.28
C PHE A 55 4.02 3.77 -10.21
N GLY A 56 2.87 3.63 -10.89
CA GLY A 56 2.63 2.60 -11.91
C GLY A 56 2.09 1.27 -11.37
N TYR A 57 1.60 1.24 -10.14
CA TYR A 57 0.91 0.09 -9.57
C TYR A 57 -0.46 -0.12 -10.25
N LYS A 58 -0.70 -1.32 -10.77
CA LYS A 58 -1.92 -1.67 -11.52
C LYS A 58 -2.95 -2.50 -10.74
N GLY A 59 -2.75 -2.69 -9.43
CA GLY A 59 -3.67 -3.49 -8.62
C GLY A 59 -3.59 -5.01 -8.85
N ASP A 60 -2.56 -5.48 -9.56
CA ASP A 60 -2.36 -6.90 -9.92
C ASP A 60 -1.57 -7.69 -8.85
N PHE A 61 -1.05 -7.00 -7.82
CA PHE A 61 -0.28 -7.65 -6.76
C PHE A 61 -1.20 -8.10 -5.63
N ASP A 62 -1.22 -9.42 -5.40
CA ASP A 62 -1.93 -10.00 -4.27
C ASP A 62 -1.08 -9.86 -2.99
N PHE A 63 -1.52 -8.97 -2.11
CA PHE A 63 -0.92 -8.71 -0.81
C PHE A 63 -1.29 -9.76 0.25
N GLY A 64 -2.00 -10.83 -0.10
CA GLY A 64 -2.59 -11.79 0.85
C GLY A 64 -1.64 -12.55 1.78
N THR A 65 -0.32 -12.33 1.76
CA THR A 65 0.63 -13.03 2.64
C THR A 65 1.79 -12.13 3.07
N ILE A 66 2.01 -12.02 4.38
CA ILE A 66 3.17 -11.35 5.00
C ILE A 66 4.43 -12.18 4.67
N GLY A 67 5.52 -11.55 4.22
CA GLY A 67 6.79 -12.25 3.95
C GLY A 67 6.98 -12.76 2.51
N LYS A 68 6.30 -12.18 1.53
CA LYS A 68 6.41 -12.50 0.09
C LYS A 68 7.33 -11.53 -0.63
#